data_AF-A0A5M8NWJ1-F1
#
_entry.id   AF-A0A5M8NWJ1-F1
#
_cell.length_a   1.000
_cell.length_b   1.000
_cell.length_c   1.000
_cell.angle_alpha   90.00
_cell.angle_beta   90.00
_cell.angle_gamma   90.00
#
_symmetry.space_group_name_H-M   'P 1'
#
loop_
_entity.id
_entity.type
_entity.pdbx_description
1 polymer ?
#
loop_
_entity_poly.entity_id
_entity_poly.type
_entity_poly.pdbx_seq_one_letter_code
_entity_poly.pdbx_strand_id
1 'polypeptide(L)'
;MYKWVKARDKSRPVQYEQAGEGKNTDIVCPMYPRIEQMKNYAARTDVTRPYIMCEYSHAMGNSSGNFQEYFDIVATSPYMQGGFIWDWVDQALQPQTIPDANIGPMEAISAVINTPTTRISAPTD
;
A
#
# COMPACT_ATOMS: atom_id res chain seq x y z
N MET A 1 16.36 16.28 -8.50
CA MET A 1 15.95 15.16 -9.38
C MET A 1 14.84 15.54 -10.35
N TYR A 2 13.63 15.89 -9.92
CA TYR A 2 12.47 16.21 -10.79
C TYR A 2 12.80 17.07 -12.02
N LYS A 3 13.42 18.25 -11.84
CA LYS A 3 13.78 19.15 -12.97
C LYS A 3 14.69 18.48 -14.00
N TRP A 4 15.64 17.66 -13.56
CA TRP A 4 16.55 16.97 -14.46
C TRP A 4 15.81 15.92 -15.29
N VAL A 5 14.93 15.12 -14.65
CA VAL A 5 14.09 14.13 -15.35
C VAL A 5 13.22 14.80 -16.40
N LYS A 6 12.51 15.89 -16.04
CA LYS A 6 11.67 16.64 -16.99
C LYS A 6 12.46 17.31 -18.12
N ALA A 7 13.73 17.66 -17.88
CA ALA A 7 14.60 18.16 -18.94
C ALA A 7 15.07 17.04 -19.88
N ARG A 8 15.27 15.82 -19.35
CA ARG A 8 15.78 14.66 -20.09
C ARG A 8 14.70 13.92 -20.90
N ASP A 9 13.48 13.84 -20.37
CA ASP A 9 12.33 13.21 -21.00
C ASP A 9 11.05 13.98 -20.66
N LYS A 10 10.40 14.52 -21.69
CA LYS A 10 9.15 15.27 -21.58
C LYS A 10 7.91 14.40 -21.85
N SER A 11 8.09 13.16 -22.30
CA SER A 11 6.99 12.28 -22.72
C SER A 11 6.30 11.57 -21.57
N ARG A 12 6.91 11.54 -20.38
CA ARG A 12 6.41 10.79 -19.22
C ARG A 12 6.07 11.70 -18.02
N PRO A 13 5.01 11.38 -17.27
CA PRO A 13 4.79 11.94 -15.93
C PRO A 13 5.86 11.48 -14.94
N VAL A 14 6.10 12.30 -13.91
CA VAL A 14 6.98 11.98 -12.78
C VAL A 14 6.18 12.04 -11.50
N GLN A 15 6.23 11.00 -10.67
CA GLN A 15 5.54 10.96 -9.38
C GLN A 15 6.52 10.83 -8.21
N TYR A 16 6.20 11.47 -7.09
CA TYR A 16 6.91 11.30 -5.82
C TYR A 16 5.95 11.57 -4.66
N GLU A 17 5.65 10.54 -3.87
CA GLU A 17 4.61 10.59 -2.82
C GLU A 17 4.87 11.70 -1.80
N GLN A 18 6.11 11.79 -1.30
CA GLN A 18 6.51 12.79 -0.30
C GLN A 18 6.50 14.23 -0.83
N ALA A 19 6.33 14.45 -2.15
CA ALA A 19 6.06 15.79 -2.65
C ALA A 19 4.63 16.26 -2.31
N GLY A 20 3.71 15.36 -1.97
CA GLY A 20 2.30 15.64 -1.76
C GLY A 20 1.70 16.37 -2.95
N GLU A 21 1.05 17.51 -2.71
CA GLU A 21 0.57 18.43 -3.75
C GLU A 21 1.62 19.50 -4.15
N GLY A 22 2.88 19.34 -3.75
CA GLY A 22 3.96 20.25 -4.07
C GLY A 22 4.40 20.21 -5.54
N LYS A 23 5.41 21.03 -5.86
CA LYS A 23 5.87 21.30 -7.25
C LYS A 23 6.73 20.21 -7.89
N ASN A 24 7.17 19.20 -7.15
CA ASN A 24 8.14 18.20 -7.62
C ASN A 24 7.47 16.86 -7.98
N THR A 25 6.19 16.89 -8.37
CA THR A 25 5.42 15.73 -8.82
C THR A 25 4.31 16.18 -9.78
N ASP A 26 4.11 15.40 -10.84
CA ASP A 26 3.03 15.57 -11.83
C ASP A 26 1.73 14.89 -11.36
N ILE A 27 1.82 13.94 -10.42
CA ILE A 27 0.72 13.12 -9.91
C ILE A 27 0.66 13.25 -8.39
N VAL A 28 -0.53 13.44 -7.82
CA VAL A 28 -0.74 13.37 -6.37
C VAL A 28 -0.88 11.88 -6.03
N CYS A 29 0.12 11.31 -5.36
CA CYS A 29 0.23 9.87 -5.23
C CYS A 29 0.43 9.37 -3.79
N PRO A 30 -0.53 9.60 -2.88
CA PRO A 30 -0.38 9.24 -1.47
C PRO A 30 -0.35 7.72 -1.28
N MET A 31 0.35 7.33 -0.22
CA MET A 31 0.43 5.96 0.27
C MET A 31 -0.58 5.77 1.42
N TYR A 32 -1.45 4.76 1.32
CA TYR A 32 -2.50 4.41 2.30
C TYR A 32 -3.37 5.59 2.78
N PRO A 33 -3.98 6.38 1.89
CA PRO A 33 -4.86 7.47 2.34
C PRO A 33 -6.09 6.92 3.07
N ARG A 34 -6.56 7.67 4.07
CA ARG A 34 -7.87 7.42 4.66
C ARG A 34 -8.97 7.74 3.63
N ILE A 35 -10.09 7.03 3.73
CA ILE A 35 -11.29 7.27 2.92
C ILE A 35 -11.70 8.75 2.90
N GLU A 36 -11.67 9.42 4.05
CA GLU A 36 -12.00 10.85 4.14
C GLU A 36 -11.03 11.76 3.38
N GLN A 37 -9.74 11.41 3.32
CA GLN A 37 -8.77 12.16 2.52
C GLN A 37 -9.05 12.02 1.02
N MET A 38 -9.45 10.82 0.58
CA MET A 38 -9.86 10.60 -0.81
C MET A 38 -11.12 11.37 -1.16
N LYS A 39 -12.15 11.35 -0.31
CA LYS A 39 -13.38 12.12 -0.51
C LYS A 39 -13.10 13.63 -0.60
N ASN A 40 -12.25 14.13 0.30
CA ASN A 40 -11.87 15.55 0.30
C ASN A 40 -11.17 15.95 -0.99
N TYR A 41 -10.28 15.11 -1.53
CA TYR A 41 -9.64 15.39 -2.81
C TYR A 41 -10.62 15.29 -3.97
N ALA A 42 -11.46 14.26 -4.00
CA ALA A 42 -12.46 14.03 -5.06
C ALA A 42 -13.50 15.16 -5.16
N ALA A 43 -13.88 15.77 -4.02
CA ALA A 43 -14.85 16.85 -3.95
C ALA A 43 -14.29 18.23 -4.36
N ARG A 44 -12.97 18.38 -4.50
CA ARG A 44 -12.34 19.66 -4.87
C ARG A 44 -12.55 19.98 -6.34
N THR A 45 -12.79 21.26 -6.63
CA THR A 45 -12.94 21.79 -7.99
C THR A 45 -11.69 22.51 -8.49
N ASP A 46 -10.70 22.74 -7.62
CA ASP A 46 -9.45 23.45 -7.90
C ASP A 46 -8.28 22.51 -8.25
N VAL A 47 -8.50 21.19 -8.21
CA VAL A 47 -7.46 20.20 -8.52
C VAL A 47 -7.23 20.09 -10.03
N THR A 48 -5.98 19.92 -10.41
CA THR A 48 -5.54 19.86 -11.82
C THR A 48 -4.69 18.64 -12.14
N ARG A 49 -4.34 17.85 -11.12
CA ARG A 49 -3.49 16.66 -11.25
C ARG A 49 -4.30 15.42 -10.90
N PRO A 50 -3.99 14.27 -11.52
CA PRO A 50 -4.60 13.01 -11.13
C PRO A 50 -4.13 12.59 -9.73
N TYR A 51 -5.03 11.92 -9.03
CA TYR A 51 -4.84 11.26 -7.76
C TYR A 51 -4.75 9.75 -8.01
N ILE A 52 -3.56 9.18 -7.75
CA ILE A 52 -3.29 7.75 -7.95
C ILE A 52 -2.56 7.24 -6.73
N MET A 53 -3.21 6.41 -5.92
CA MET A 53 -2.59 5.89 -4.70
C MET A 53 -1.39 5.02 -5.08
N CYS A 54 -0.17 5.44 -4.73
CA CYS A 54 1.02 4.66 -5.10
C CYS A 54 1.05 3.31 -4.38
N GLU A 55 0.41 3.26 -3.20
CA GLU A 55 0.11 2.04 -2.44
C GLU A 55 -1.25 2.24 -1.75
N TYR A 56 -2.13 1.25 -1.83
CA TYR A 56 -3.34 1.16 -1.03
C TYR A 56 -3.67 -0.30 -0.72
N SER A 57 -4.62 -0.57 0.19
CA SER A 57 -5.06 -1.93 0.55
C SER A 57 -3.90 -2.89 0.85
N HIS A 58 -3.29 -2.77 2.02
CA HIS A 58 -2.18 -3.65 2.42
C HIS A 58 -2.62 -5.12 2.49
N ALA A 59 -2.12 -5.97 1.60
CA ALA A 59 -2.59 -7.33 1.32
C ALA A 59 -1.96 -8.42 2.21
N MET A 60 -1.28 -8.04 3.30
CA MET A 60 -0.63 -8.97 4.21
C MET A 60 -1.63 -9.86 4.95
N GLY A 61 -1.52 -11.18 4.75
CA GLY A 61 -2.33 -12.18 5.44
C GLY A 61 -3.80 -12.13 5.04
N ASN A 62 -4.72 -12.26 6.02
CA ASN A 62 -6.15 -12.10 5.79
C ASN A 62 -6.55 -10.63 5.93
N SER A 63 -6.47 -9.89 4.83
CA SER A 63 -6.61 -8.42 4.79
C SER A 63 -7.51 -7.98 3.63
N SER A 64 -7.32 -6.74 3.14
CA SER A 64 -7.92 -6.18 1.93
C SER A 64 -9.46 -6.16 1.92
N GLY A 65 -10.04 -5.73 3.04
CA GLY A 65 -11.45 -5.32 3.08
C GLY A 65 -11.71 -4.02 2.30
N ASN A 66 -12.97 -3.58 2.27
CA ASN A 66 -13.44 -2.25 1.83
C ASN A 66 -13.06 -1.76 0.41
N PHE A 67 -12.85 -2.68 -0.54
CA PHE A 67 -12.61 -2.30 -1.94
C PHE A 67 -13.75 -1.52 -2.58
N GLN A 68 -15.01 -1.83 -2.23
CA GLN A 68 -16.16 -1.12 -2.78
C GLN A 68 -16.06 0.38 -2.49
N GLU A 69 -15.75 0.75 -1.24
CA GLU A 69 -15.64 2.14 -0.82
C GLU A 69 -14.53 2.89 -1.56
N TYR A 70 -13.39 2.23 -1.84
CA TYR A 70 -12.34 2.83 -2.68
C TYR A 70 -12.86 3.13 -4.09
N PHE A 71 -13.49 2.13 -4.73
CA PHE A 71 -13.93 2.26 -6.12
C PHE A 71 -15.13 3.20 -6.29
N ASP A 72 -16.02 3.27 -5.30
CA ASP A 72 -17.11 4.25 -5.26
C ASP A 72 -16.57 5.68 -5.31
N ILE A 73 -15.49 5.96 -4.57
CA ILE A 73 -14.84 7.27 -4.58
C ILE A 73 -14.09 7.50 -5.89
N VAL A 74 -13.36 6.50 -6.38
CA VAL A 74 -12.64 6.60 -7.67
C VAL A 74 -13.60 6.93 -8.81
N ALA A 75 -14.82 6.41 -8.79
CA ALA A 75 -15.84 6.68 -9.79
C ALA A 75 -16.44 8.10 -9.72
N THR A 76 -16.19 8.87 -8.65
CA THR A 76 -16.87 10.18 -8.45
C THR A 76 -16.23 11.35 -9.19
N SER A 77 -14.98 11.25 -9.62
CA SER A 77 -14.24 12.38 -10.22
C SER A 77 -13.22 11.92 -11.25
N PRO A 78 -13.06 12.62 -12.39
CA PRO A 78 -12.07 12.27 -13.42
C PRO A 78 -10.62 12.40 -12.93
N TYR A 79 -10.40 13.11 -11.83
CA TYR A 79 -9.10 13.24 -11.19
C TYR A 79 -8.75 12.03 -10.32
N MET A 80 -9.71 11.19 -9.93
CA MET A 80 -9.44 9.97 -9.16
C MET A 80 -9.21 8.81 -10.13
N GLN A 81 -8.00 8.24 -10.15
CA GLN A 81 -7.60 7.26 -11.18
C GLN A 81 -7.10 5.93 -10.59
N GLY A 82 -7.59 5.57 -9.41
CA GLY A 82 -7.30 4.29 -8.75
C GLY A 82 -5.96 4.29 -7.99
N GLY A 83 -5.27 3.15 -8.02
CA GLY A 83 -4.00 2.97 -7.33
C GLY A 83 -3.43 1.56 -7.48
N PHE A 84 -2.37 1.27 -6.73
CA PHE A 84 -1.69 -0.03 -6.73
C PHE A 84 -1.83 -0.70 -5.37
N ILE A 85 -2.32 -1.95 -5.36
CA ILE A 85 -2.42 -2.77 -4.15
C ILE A 85 -1.00 -3.13 -3.68
N TRP A 86 -0.74 -3.03 -2.39
CA TRP A 86 0.54 -3.44 -1.81
C TRP A 86 0.43 -4.76 -1.04
N ASP A 87 1.07 -5.85 -1.43
CA ASP A 87 1.97 -6.06 -2.56
C ASP A 87 1.55 -7.30 -3.39
N TRP A 88 2.38 -7.65 -4.38
CA TRP A 88 2.08 -8.73 -5.31
C TRP A 88 2.32 -10.12 -4.74
N VAL A 89 3.40 -10.29 -3.96
CA VAL A 89 3.84 -11.59 -3.47
C VAL A 89 4.59 -11.44 -2.16
N ASP A 90 4.30 -12.33 -1.21
CA ASP A 90 5.02 -12.39 0.06
C ASP A 90 6.52 -12.64 -0.16
N GLN A 91 7.35 -11.82 0.47
CA GLN A 91 8.81 -11.90 0.39
C GLN A 91 9.38 -12.93 1.39
N ALA A 92 8.78 -14.12 1.46
CA ALA A 92 9.19 -15.18 2.37
C ALA A 92 10.37 -15.98 1.80
N LEU A 93 11.43 -16.14 2.59
CA LEU A 93 12.50 -17.09 2.28
C LEU A 93 12.06 -18.50 2.71
N GLN A 94 12.26 -19.48 1.82
CA GLN A 94 12.13 -20.87 2.22
C GLN A 94 13.25 -21.21 3.21
N PRO A 95 12.94 -21.75 4.40
CA PRO A 95 13.96 -22.22 5.33
C PRO A 95 14.85 -23.28 4.68
N GLN A 96 16.16 -23.17 4.84
CA GLN A 96 17.08 -24.24 4.48
C GLN A 96 16.89 -25.38 5.48
N THR A 97 16.40 -26.53 5.02
CA THR A 97 16.51 -27.76 5.78
C THR A 97 17.98 -28.17 5.75
N ILE A 98 18.69 -28.06 6.88
CA ILE A 98 20.03 -28.65 7.04
C ILE A 98 19.80 -30.16 7.16
N PRO A 99 20.17 -30.98 6.16
CA PRO A 99 20.19 -32.41 6.33
C PRO A 99 21.24 -32.70 7.41
N ASP A 100 20.86 -33.43 8.46
CA ASP A 100 21.72 -33.91 9.55
C ASP A 100 22.00 -32.98 10.73
N ALA A 101 21.30 -31.86 10.87
CA ALA A 101 21.14 -31.33 12.22
C ALA A 101 20.22 -32.31 12.97
N ASN A 102 20.78 -33.09 13.91
CA ASN A 102 20.04 -33.86 14.92
C ASN A 102 19.20 -32.92 15.81
N ILE A 103 18.26 -32.22 15.19
CA ILE A 103 17.17 -31.54 15.87
C ILE A 103 16.18 -32.66 16.13
N GLY A 104 15.94 -32.94 17.41
CA GLY A 104 14.92 -33.89 17.85
C GLY A 104 13.57 -33.63 17.17
N PRO A 105 12.61 -34.58 17.31
CA PRO A 105 11.42 -34.66 16.46
C PRO A 105 10.73 -33.31 16.29
N MET A 106 10.21 -33.07 15.08
CA MET A 106 9.59 -31.85 14.52
C MET A 106 8.47 -31.15 15.35
N GLU A 107 8.34 -31.45 16.63
CA GLU A 107 7.39 -30.85 17.57
C GLU A 107 7.76 -29.38 17.91
N ALA A 108 9.06 -29.02 17.90
CA ALA A 108 9.49 -27.67 18.29
C ALA A 108 9.13 -26.58 17.28
N ILE A 109 9.05 -26.89 15.98
CA ILE A 109 8.69 -25.91 14.94
C ILE A 109 7.16 -25.76 14.85
N SER A 110 6.41 -26.85 15.01
CA SER A 110 4.94 -26.80 15.09
C SER A 110 4.46 -25.96 16.30
N ALA A 111 5.20 -25.97 17.41
CA ALA A 111 4.85 -25.20 18.61
C ALA A 111 4.93 -23.67 18.43
N VAL A 112 5.72 -23.17 17.47
CA VAL A 112 5.83 -21.73 17.15
C VAL A 112 4.80 -21.30 16.11
N ILE A 113 4.39 -22.22 15.23
CA ILE A 113 3.42 -21.96 14.16
C ILE A 113 1.97 -22.13 14.66
N ASN A 114 1.74 -23.04 15.61
CA ASN A 114 0.42 -23.33 16.19
C ASN A 114 0.19 -22.71 17.58
N THR A 115 1.07 -21.83 18.07
CA THR A 115 0.76 -21.09 19.29
C THR A 115 -0.43 -20.18 18.99
N PRO A 116 -1.59 -20.32 19.66
CA PRO A 116 -2.67 -19.37 19.49
C PRO A 116 -2.12 -18.01 19.90
N THR A 117 -2.10 -17.04 18.99
CA THR A 117 -1.88 -15.64 19.35
C THR A 117 -2.87 -15.31 20.45
N THR A 118 -2.39 -15.13 21.68
CA THR A 118 -3.17 -14.55 22.76
C THR A 118 -3.70 -13.22 22.23
N ARG A 119 -5.02 -13.14 22.06
CA ARG A 119 -5.70 -11.86 21.83
C ARG A 119 -5.35 -10.97 23.03
N ILE A 120 -4.44 -10.03 22.83
CA ILE A 120 -4.36 -8.85 23.68
C ILE A 120 -5.59 -8.03 23.27
N SER A 121 -6.66 -8.14 24.04
CA SER A 121 -7.75 -7.18 24.00
C SER A 121 -7.16 -5.80 24.29
N ALA A 122 -7.22 -4.90 23.32
CA ALA A 122 -6.98 -3.49 23.57
C ALA A 122 -8.01 -3.00 24.62
N PRO A 123 -7.60 -2.20 25.62
CA PRO A 123 -8.56 -1.56 26.50
C PRO A 123 -9.43 -0.60 25.68
N THR A 124 -10.73 -0.66 25.92
CA THR A 124 -11.69 0.34 25.46
C THR A 124 -11.42 1.65 26.18
N ASP A 125 -11.05 2.68 25.43
CA ASP A 125 -11.28 4.09 25.78
C ASP A 125 -12.23 4.68 24.73
#